data_AF-A0A8J3ZYL7-F1
#
_entry.id   AF-A0A8J3ZYL7-F1
#
_cell.length_a   1.000
_cell.length_b   1.000
_cell.length_c   1.000
_cell.angle_alpha   90.00
_cell.angle_beta   90.00
_cell.angle_gamma   90.00
#
_symmetry.space_group_name_H-M   'P 1'
#
loop_
_entity.id
_entity.type
_entity.pdbx_description
1 polymer ?
#
loop_
_entity_poly.entity_id
_entity_poly.type
_entity_poly.pdbx_seq_one_letter_code
_entity_poly.pdbx_strand_id
1 'polypeptide(L)'
;MSYFNQPDPRSGKHGSPKRRRRRDVVENDDFAAFARRIVAAHGRRVAAGDVEALADLIRLGADIEAATDDAIAGLRRHGYSWAEIGSRIGISRQAAQQRWGGEH
;
A
#
# COMPACT_ATOMS: atom_id res chain seq x y z
N MET A 1 -18.21 49.97 -28.12
CA MET A 1 -17.66 49.78 -26.77
C MET A 1 -17.47 48.28 -26.55
N SER A 2 -16.35 47.74 -27.03
CA SER A 2 -16.11 46.29 -27.14
C SER A 2 -15.33 45.80 -25.92
N TYR A 3 -15.91 44.89 -25.13
CA TYR A 3 -15.21 44.26 -24.03
C TYR A 3 -14.33 43.13 -24.58
N PHE A 4 -13.02 43.36 -24.47
CA PHE A 4 -11.95 42.40 -24.74
C PHE A 4 -12.08 41.22 -23.77
N ASN A 5 -12.34 40.01 -24.29
CA ASN A 5 -12.28 38.77 -23.51
C ASN A 5 -10.83 38.30 -23.45
N GLN A 6 -10.19 38.49 -22.30
CA GLN A 6 -8.78 38.14 -22.07
C GLN A 6 -8.75 36.91 -21.15
N PRO A 7 -8.23 35.75 -21.59
CA PRO A 7 -8.16 34.57 -20.72
C PRO A 7 -7.01 34.70 -19.70
N ASP A 8 -7.31 34.37 -18.45
CA ASP A 8 -6.44 34.43 -17.25
C ASP A 8 -5.19 33.53 -17.38
N PRO A 9 -3.95 34.06 -17.22
CA PRO A 9 -2.73 33.27 -17.28
C PRO A 9 -2.37 32.72 -15.89
N ARG A 10 -3.05 31.65 -15.47
CA ARG A 10 -2.58 30.80 -14.37
C ARG A 10 -2.50 29.32 -14.77
N SER A 11 -1.65 29.01 -15.74
CA SER A 11 -1.19 27.64 -15.96
C SER A 11 -0.19 27.25 -14.86
N GLY A 12 -0.72 26.73 -13.75
CA GLY A 12 0.06 26.11 -12.69
C GLY A 12 0.76 24.85 -13.21
N LYS A 13 2.05 24.98 -13.48
CA LYS A 13 3.06 23.95 -13.79
C LYS A 13 2.69 22.56 -13.23
N HIS A 14 2.22 21.66 -14.10
CA HIS A 14 2.22 20.23 -13.79
C HIS A 14 3.65 19.73 -13.88
N GLY A 15 4.31 19.67 -12.72
CA GLY A 15 5.62 19.02 -12.58
C GLY A 15 5.52 17.60 -13.09
N SER A 16 6.29 17.28 -14.13
CA SER A 16 6.35 15.94 -14.71
C SER A 16 6.72 14.94 -13.61
N PRO A 17 5.92 13.88 -13.36
CA PRO A 17 6.26 12.92 -12.34
C PRO A 17 7.59 12.25 -12.73
N LYS A 18 8.62 12.46 -11.92
CA LYS A 18 9.91 11.77 -12.04
C LYS A 18 9.62 10.29 -12.24
N ARG A 19 10.12 9.72 -13.34
CA ARG A 19 9.94 8.33 -13.76
C ARG A 19 10.48 7.40 -12.67
N ARG A 20 9.64 7.10 -11.68
CA ARG A 20 9.96 6.21 -10.57
C ARG A 20 10.23 4.85 -11.17
N ARG A 21 11.48 4.40 -11.05
CA ARG A 21 11.94 3.11 -11.56
C ARG A 21 10.98 2.03 -11.06
N ARG A 22 10.31 1.36 -12.00
CA ARG A 22 9.74 0.02 -11.81
C ARG A 22 10.90 -0.87 -11.36
N ARG A 23 11.19 -0.93 -10.07
CA ARG A 23 12.06 -1.95 -9.52
C ARG A 23 11.28 -3.26 -9.59
N ASP A 24 11.79 -4.18 -10.40
CA ASP A 24 11.72 -5.64 -10.24
C ASP A 24 10.42 -6.19 -9.65
N VAL A 25 9.33 -5.96 -10.38
CA VAL A 25 7.99 -6.48 -10.06
C VAL A 25 8.01 -8.01 -9.91
N VAL A 26 8.84 -8.69 -10.71
CA VAL A 26 8.92 -10.15 -10.75
C VAL A 26 9.49 -10.76 -9.46
N GLU A 27 10.56 -10.20 -8.89
CA GLU A 27 11.14 -10.73 -7.63
C GLU A 27 10.16 -10.58 -6.46
N ASN A 28 9.38 -9.50 -6.45
CA ASN A 28 8.35 -9.27 -5.45
C ASN A 28 7.17 -10.26 -5.59
N ASP A 29 6.82 -10.66 -6.82
CA ASP A 29 5.71 -11.58 -7.08
C ASP A 29 6.06 -13.03 -6.65
N ASP A 30 7.28 -13.49 -6.94
CA ASP A 30 7.77 -14.82 -6.52
C ASP A 30 7.91 -14.90 -5.00
N PHE A 31 8.46 -13.85 -4.37
CA PHE A 31 8.54 -13.77 -2.92
C PHE A 31 7.15 -13.77 -2.28
N ALA A 32 6.21 -13.00 -2.82
CA ALA A 32 4.84 -12.97 -2.33
C ALA A 32 4.13 -14.33 -2.52
N ALA A 33 4.37 -15.01 -3.64
CA ALA A 33 3.85 -16.36 -3.87
C ALA A 33 4.41 -17.38 -2.86
N PHE A 34 5.70 -17.29 -2.55
CA PHE A 34 6.32 -18.10 -1.51
C PHE A 34 5.70 -17.82 -0.13
N ALA A 35 5.62 -16.55 0.29
CA ALA A 35 5.03 -16.18 1.58
C ALA A 35 3.59 -16.69 1.74
N ARG A 36 2.75 -16.51 0.71
CA ARG A 36 1.38 -17.03 0.69
C ARG A 36 1.32 -18.55 0.87
N ARG A 37 2.25 -19.29 0.25
CA ARG A 37 2.31 -20.76 0.39
C ARG A 37 2.64 -21.18 1.82
N ILE A 38 3.56 -20.48 2.49
CA ILE A 38 3.95 -20.76 3.87
C ILE A 38 2.80 -20.50 4.84
N VAL A 39 2.15 -19.33 4.74
CA VAL A 39 0.98 -18.99 5.58
C VAL A 39 -0.14 -20.02 5.40
N ALA A 40 -0.45 -20.40 4.15
CA ALA A 40 -1.46 -21.42 3.87
C ALA A 40 -1.09 -22.80 4.44
N ALA A 41 0.18 -23.19 4.43
CA ALA A 41 0.64 -24.42 5.03
C ALA A 41 0.50 -24.41 6.57
N HIS A 42 0.78 -23.27 7.21
CA HIS A 42 0.60 -23.12 8.65
C HIS A 42 -0.88 -23.25 9.04
N GLY A 43 -1.78 -22.58 8.31
CA GLY A 43 -3.22 -22.68 8.51
C GLY A 43 -3.74 -24.11 8.34
N ARG A 44 -3.25 -24.87 7.34
CA ARG A 44 -3.62 -26.29 7.19
C ARG A 44 -3.17 -27.16 8.36
N ARG A 45 -2.01 -26.89 8.97
CA ARG A 45 -1.54 -27.62 10.15
C ARG A 45 -2.44 -27.37 11.36
N VAL A 46 -2.81 -26.11 11.60
CA VAL A 46 -3.77 -25.74 12.65
C VAL A 46 -5.12 -26.44 12.41
N ALA A 47 -5.63 -26.38 11.18
CA ALA A 47 -6.89 -27.02 10.81
C ALA A 47 -6.89 -28.55 10.94
N ALA A 48 -5.72 -29.19 10.97
CA ALA A 48 -5.57 -30.63 11.21
C ALA A 48 -5.69 -31.03 12.69
N GLY A 49 -5.96 -30.08 13.60
CA GLY A 49 -6.23 -30.33 15.02
C GLY A 49 -5.19 -29.77 15.98
N ASP A 50 -4.24 -28.95 15.52
CA ASP A 50 -3.22 -28.32 16.37
C ASP A 50 -3.72 -26.98 16.92
N VAL A 51 -4.47 -27.03 18.02
CA VAL A 51 -5.06 -25.83 18.66
C VAL A 51 -4.00 -24.92 19.28
N GLU A 52 -2.89 -25.45 19.75
CA GLU A 52 -1.80 -24.65 20.34
C GLU A 52 -1.16 -23.74 19.29
N ALA A 53 -1.00 -24.26 18.07
CA ALA A 53 -0.51 -23.50 16.93
C ALA A 53 -1.46 -22.37 16.46
N LEU A 54 -2.72 -22.31 16.94
CA LEU A 54 -3.64 -21.23 16.59
C LEU A 54 -3.16 -19.88 17.13
N ALA A 55 -2.61 -19.85 18.34
CA ALA A 55 -2.11 -18.62 18.94
C ALA A 55 -0.97 -18.02 18.09
N ASP A 56 -0.07 -18.87 17.58
CA ASP A 56 1.03 -18.45 16.73
C ASP A 56 0.57 -18.00 15.34
N LEU A 57 -0.43 -18.67 14.77
CA LEU A 57 -1.04 -18.24 13.51
C LEU A 57 -1.70 -16.86 13.63
N ILE A 58 -2.36 -16.58 14.76
CA ILE A 58 -2.95 -15.25 15.03
C ILE A 58 -1.85 -14.19 15.19
N ARG A 59 -0.77 -14.49 15.93
CA ARG A 59 0.39 -13.59 16.07
C ARG A 59 1.01 -13.26 14.72
N LEU A 60 1.21 -14.26 13.88
CA LEU A 60 1.70 -14.06 12.51
C LEU A 60 0.79 -13.12 11.71
N GLY A 61 -0.53 -13.21 11.89
CA GLY A 61 -1.48 -12.28 11.29
C GLY A 61 -1.24 -10.84 11.74
N ALA A 62 -1.05 -10.62 13.04
CA ALA A 62 -0.73 -9.30 13.58
C ALA A 62 0.63 -8.77 13.06
N ASP A 63 1.64 -9.63 12.97
CA ASP A 63 2.96 -9.26 12.44
C ASP A 63 2.89 -8.82 10.97
N ILE A 64 2.04 -9.47 10.16
CA ILE A 64 1.82 -9.09 8.75
C ILE A 64 1.11 -7.72 8.65
N GLU A 65 0.12 -7.45 9.49
CA GLU A 65 -0.54 -6.14 9.53
C GLU A 65 0.45 -5.04 9.96
N ALA A 66 1.24 -5.26 11.00
CA ALA A 66 2.28 -4.32 11.43
C ALA A 66 3.32 -4.05 10.33
N ALA A 67 3.81 -5.10 9.67
CA ALA A 67 4.72 -4.95 8.52
C ALA A 67 4.08 -4.20 7.35
N THR A 68 2.76 -4.33 7.16
CA THR A 68 2.01 -3.57 6.17
C THR A 68 1.97 -2.09 6.51
N ASP A 69 1.72 -1.74 7.78
CA ASP A 69 1.73 -0.35 8.25
C ASP A 69 3.10 0.29 8.05
N ASP A 70 4.18 -0.42 8.40
CA ASP A 70 5.56 0.01 8.18
C ASP A 70 5.88 0.23 6.70
N ALA A 71 5.42 -0.67 5.83
CA ALA A 71 5.60 -0.55 4.38
C ALA A 71 4.86 0.68 3.85
N ILE A 72 3.62 0.93 4.27
CA ILE A 72 2.84 2.12 3.89
C ILE A 72 3.53 3.39 4.37
N ALA A 73 4.00 3.44 5.61
CA ALA A 73 4.77 4.56 6.14
C ALA A 73 6.07 4.78 5.35
N GLY A 74 6.78 3.70 4.99
CA GLY A 74 7.95 3.75 4.11
C GLY A 74 7.65 4.34 2.74
N LEU A 75 6.56 3.92 2.09
CA LEU A 75 6.11 4.47 0.82
C LEU A 75 5.77 5.97 0.93
N ARG A 76 5.13 6.38 2.05
CA ARG A 76 4.87 7.81 2.33
C ARG A 76 6.16 8.60 2.45
N ARG A 77 7.17 8.11 3.19
CA ARG A 77 8.50 8.74 3.30
C ARG A 77 9.22 8.83 1.96
N HIS A 78 9.05 7.83 1.09
CA HIS A 78 9.58 7.86 -0.28
C HIS A 78 8.83 8.82 -1.22
N GLY A 79 7.76 9.46 -0.76
CA GLY A 79 7.01 10.51 -1.47
C GLY A 79 5.78 10.03 -2.23
N TYR A 80 5.30 8.80 -2.00
CA TYR A 80 4.04 8.35 -2.61
C TYR A 80 2.87 9.02 -1.89
N SER A 81 1.93 9.61 -2.63
CA SER A 81 0.72 10.22 -2.07
C SER A 81 -0.29 9.16 -1.60
N TRP A 82 -1.19 9.54 -0.69
CA TRP A 82 -2.31 8.68 -0.29
C TRP A 82 -3.18 8.22 -1.47
N ALA A 83 -3.31 9.06 -2.49
CA ALA A 83 -4.06 8.72 -3.70
C ALA A 83 -3.35 7.64 -4.53
N GLU A 84 -2.03 7.75 -4.70
CA GLU A 84 -1.21 6.75 -5.41
C GLU A 84 -1.15 5.41 -4.66
N ILE A 85 -1.12 5.44 -3.33
CA ILE A 85 -1.13 4.23 -2.50
C ILE A 85 -2.50 3.56 -2.57
N GLY A 86 -3.57 4.32 -2.28
CA GLY A 86 -4.94 3.79 -2.28
C GLY A 86 -5.34 3.18 -3.62
N SER A 87 -5.00 3.84 -4.74
CA SER A 87 -5.34 3.33 -6.08
C SER A 87 -4.67 2.00 -6.41
N ARG A 88 -3.48 1.71 -5.87
CA ARG A 88 -2.77 0.43 -6.10
C ARG A 88 -3.38 -0.75 -5.34
N ILE A 89 -4.09 -0.48 -4.25
CA ILE A 89 -4.71 -1.50 -3.40
C ILE A 89 -6.25 -1.45 -3.45
N GLY A 90 -6.82 -0.68 -4.37
CA GLY A 90 -8.25 -0.65 -4.64
C GLY A 90 -9.10 0.13 -3.63
N ILE A 91 -8.53 1.08 -2.89
CA ILE A 91 -9.27 1.91 -1.94
C ILE A 91 -9.15 3.41 -2.25
N SER A 92 -10.09 4.21 -1.72
CA SER A 92 -10.06 5.66 -1.91
C SER A 92 -8.90 6.31 -1.15
N ARG A 93 -8.47 7.50 -1.61
CA ARG A 93 -7.47 8.33 -0.90
C ARG A 93 -7.86 8.58 0.56
N GLN A 94 -9.14 8.87 0.80
CA GLN A 94 -9.65 9.16 2.14
C GLN A 94 -9.62 7.90 3.01
N ALA A 95 -9.97 6.73 2.48
CA ALA A 95 -9.86 5.46 3.19
C ALA A 95 -8.41 5.13 3.56
N ALA A 96 -7.47 5.36 2.63
CA ALA A 96 -6.04 5.19 2.90
C ALA A 96 -5.54 6.16 4.00
N GLN A 97 -5.91 7.44 3.89
CA GLN A 97 -5.55 8.44 4.91
C GLN A 97 -6.18 8.15 6.26
N GLN A 98 -7.42 7.67 6.31
CA GLN A 98 -8.09 7.33 7.56
C GLN A 98 -7.42 6.13 8.25
N ARG A 99 -7.00 5.13 7.47
CA ARG A 99 -6.39 3.91 8.01
C ARG A 99 -4.94 4.13 8.47
N TRP A 100 -4.15 4.93 7.76
CA TRP A 100 -2.71 5.07 8.00
C TRP A 100 -2.20 6.50 8.21
N GLY A 101 -3.09 7.49 8.13
CA GLY A 101 -2.76 8.90 8.28
C GLY A 101 -3.01 9.49 9.67
N GLY A 102 -3.48 8.67 10.62
CA GLY A 102 -3.49 9.03 12.03
C GLY A 102 -2.06 9.09 12.57
N GLU A 103 -1.76 10.10 13.39
CA GLU A 103 -0.47 10.23 14.06
C GLU A 103 -0.21 8.99 14.95
N HIS A 104 0.99 8.43 14.85
CA HIS A 104 1.62 7.60 15.88
C HIS A 104 2.69 8.46 16.56
#